data_AF-A0A970YG47-F1
#
_entry.id   AF-A0A970YG47-F1
#
_cell.length_a   1.000
_cell.length_b   1.000
_cell.length_c   1.000
_cell.angle_alpha   90.00
_cell.angle_beta   90.00
_cell.angle_gamma   90.00
#
_symmetry.space_group_name_H-M   'P 1'
#
loop_
_entity.id
_entity.type
_entity.pdbx_description
1 polymer ?
#
loop_
_entity_poly.entity_id
_entity_poly.type
_entity_poly.pdbx_seq_one_letter_code
_entity_poly.pdbx_strand_id
1 'polypeptide(L)'
;MARWLLLWHEGGSARFWELDAARGVAILLMVAFHLVYDLVMFGFLPPEPFDGKWRPASSVIVVQFVTYSGIALALVHQRGRRRHSAAEMRSRHLSRGLKLIGWGLVITVATWLYFRQPVVVFGILQLIGTATIVASLFLDWGKRALVPGLLLVVAGVYLTTITPANPALAWLGVGEPPPYQVDFFPFLPWIGVMILGTVAG
;
A
#
# COMPACT_ATOMS: atom_id res chain seq x y z
N MET A 1 8.76 43.44 14.41
CA MET A 1 8.19 42.68 13.26
C MET A 1 9.12 41.56 12.79
N ALA A 2 9.73 40.77 13.70
CA ALA A 2 10.71 39.72 13.32
C ALA A 2 10.82 38.58 14.35
N ARG A 3 9.77 38.33 15.15
CA ARG A 3 9.77 37.26 16.17
C ARG A 3 8.96 36.02 15.76
N TRP A 4 8.23 36.10 14.64
CA TRP A 4 7.41 35.00 14.10
C TRP A 4 8.20 34.03 13.20
N LEU A 5 9.33 34.44 12.62
CA LEU A 5 10.17 33.56 11.78
C LEU A 5 11.03 32.58 12.60
N LEU A 6 11.36 32.91 13.86
CA LEU A 6 12.16 32.06 14.74
C LEU A 6 11.34 30.92 15.38
N LEU A 7 10.01 31.04 15.45
CA LEU A 7 9.14 30.02 16.04
C LEU A 7 8.88 28.82 15.12
N TRP A 8 9.36 28.81 13.87
CA TRP A 8 9.24 27.64 12.99
C TRP A 8 10.34 26.59 13.28
N HIS A 9 11.46 26.98 13.89
CA HIS A 9 12.58 26.05 14.10
C HIS A 9 12.55 25.29 15.43
N GLU A 10 11.66 25.66 16.37
CA GLU A 10 11.62 25.04 17.70
C GLU A 10 10.37 24.19 17.89
N GLY A 11 10.41 22.95 17.41
CA GLY A 11 9.38 21.95 17.69
C GLY A 11 9.14 20.86 16.63
N GLY A 12 9.85 20.90 15.50
CA GLY A 12 9.69 19.91 14.44
C GLY A 12 10.42 18.61 14.77
N SER A 13 9.71 17.53 15.06
CA SER A 13 10.25 16.18 14.89
C SER A 13 10.97 16.12 13.53
N ALA A 14 12.25 15.74 13.47
CA ALA A 14 13.02 15.69 12.24
C ALA A 14 12.17 15.12 11.08
N ARG A 15 11.76 15.99 10.15
CA ARG A 15 10.98 15.58 8.98
C ARG A 15 11.99 15.06 7.97
N PHE A 16 11.79 13.82 7.53
CA PHE A 16 12.63 13.21 6.50
C PHE A 16 12.18 13.75 5.15
N TRP A 17 12.84 14.81 4.68
CA TRP A 17 12.47 15.47 3.42
C TRP A 17 12.63 14.52 2.24
N GLU A 18 13.59 13.60 2.29
CA GLU A 18 13.83 12.57 1.29
C GLU A 18 12.63 11.65 1.14
N LEU A 19 12.05 11.23 2.28
CA LEU A 19 10.88 10.36 2.29
C LEU A 19 9.63 11.10 1.81
N ASP A 20 9.48 12.36 2.21
CA ASP A 20 8.37 13.22 1.75
C ASP A 20 8.49 13.48 0.22
N ALA A 21 9.69 13.72 -0.30
CA ALA A 21 9.96 13.89 -1.73
C ALA A 21 9.73 12.60 -2.52
N ALA A 22 10.22 11.47 -2.02
CA ALA A 22 10.05 10.16 -2.65
C ALA A 22 8.56 9.76 -2.74
N ARG A 23 7.77 10.08 -1.72
CA ARG A 23 6.29 9.93 -1.77
C ARG A 23 5.66 10.86 -2.78
N GLY A 24 6.11 12.11 -2.88
CA GLY A 24 5.66 13.05 -3.91
C GLY A 24 5.86 12.48 -5.31
N VAL A 25 7.04 11.92 -5.58
CA VAL A 25 7.33 11.25 -6.85
C VAL A 25 6.40 10.06 -7.09
N ALA A 26 6.18 9.20 -6.09
CA ALA A 26 5.25 8.06 -6.22
C ALA A 26 3.81 8.51 -6.55
N ILE A 27 3.33 9.58 -5.93
CA ILE A 27 2.01 10.18 -6.23
C ILE A 27 1.97 10.71 -7.67
N LEU A 28 2.99 11.44 -8.11
CA LEU A 28 3.05 11.94 -9.48
C LEU A 28 3.04 10.80 -10.51
N LEU A 29 3.80 9.72 -10.25
CA LEU A 29 3.79 8.52 -11.10
C LEU A 29 2.41 7.85 -11.13
N MET A 30 1.74 7.73 -9.99
CA MET A 30 0.37 7.22 -9.94
C MET A 30 -0.58 8.08 -10.77
N VAL A 31 -0.55 9.41 -10.59
CA VAL A 31 -1.42 10.33 -11.32
C VAL A 31 -1.18 10.25 -12.82
N ALA A 32 0.09 10.22 -13.25
CA ALA A 32 0.42 10.05 -14.66
C ALA A 32 -0.08 8.70 -15.21
N PHE A 33 0.08 7.62 -14.45
CA PHE A 33 -0.42 6.29 -14.82
C PHE A 33 -1.94 6.28 -15.01
N HIS A 34 -2.68 6.83 -14.04
CA HIS A 34 -4.15 6.85 -14.10
C HIS A 34 -4.67 7.82 -15.16
N LEU A 35 -3.99 8.94 -15.41
CA LEU A 35 -4.37 9.84 -16.50
C LEU A 35 -4.34 9.12 -17.84
N VAL A 36 -3.30 8.32 -18.12
CA VAL A 36 -3.24 7.50 -19.34
C VAL A 36 -4.34 6.44 -19.36
N TYR A 37 -4.59 5.78 -18.23
CA TYR A 37 -5.70 4.82 -18.10
C TYR A 37 -7.06 5.44 -18.42
N ASP A 38 -7.35 6.62 -17.86
CA ASP A 38 -8.61 7.32 -18.07
C ASP A 38 -8.75 7.77 -19.52
N LEU A 39 -7.69 8.30 -20.14
CA LEU A 39 -7.71 8.67 -21.56
C LEU A 39 -8.00 7.48 -22.47
N VAL A 40 -7.49 6.29 -22.17
CA VAL A 40 -7.83 5.06 -22.90
C VAL A 40 -9.28 4.64 -22.62
N MET A 41 -9.72 4.66 -21.35
CA MET A 41 -11.09 4.30 -20.97
C MET A 41 -12.16 5.20 -21.62
N PHE A 42 -11.87 6.49 -21.80
CA PHE A 42 -12.76 7.43 -22.50
C PHE A 42 -12.60 7.44 -24.02
N GLY A 43 -11.69 6.62 -24.58
CA GLY A 43 -11.49 6.49 -26.02
C GLY A 43 -10.66 7.61 -26.66
N PHE A 44 -9.96 8.42 -25.88
CA PHE A 44 -9.04 9.45 -26.38
C PHE A 44 -7.68 8.90 -26.83
N LEU A 45 -7.31 7.70 -26.38
CA LEU A 45 -6.09 6.99 -26.76
C LEU A 45 -6.42 5.53 -27.13
N PRO A 46 -5.65 4.90 -28.06
CA PRO A 46 -5.80 3.48 -28.34
C PRO A 46 -5.42 2.63 -27.10
N PRO A 47 -5.95 1.40 -26.95
CA PRO A 47 -5.70 0.54 -25.80
C PRO A 47 -4.28 -0.05 -25.74
N GLU A 48 -3.50 0.14 -26.81
CA GLU A 48 -2.13 -0.37 -27.01
C GLU A 48 -1.14 -0.15 -25.86
N PRO A 49 -1.20 0.94 -25.06
CA PRO A 49 -0.39 1.04 -23.85
C PRO A 49 -0.59 -0.16 -22.93
N PHE A 50 -1.80 -0.73 -22.85
CA PHE A 50 -2.13 -1.84 -21.96
C PHE A 50 -1.83 -3.24 -22.52
N ASP A 51 -1.14 -3.35 -23.66
CA ASP A 51 -0.71 -4.60 -24.32
C ASP A 51 0.44 -5.34 -23.58
N GLY A 52 0.38 -5.38 -22.24
CA GLY A 52 1.33 -6.09 -21.38
C GLY A 52 2.58 -5.27 -21.01
N LYS A 53 3.03 -4.31 -21.82
CA LYS A 53 4.20 -3.47 -21.54
C LYS A 53 4.01 -2.47 -20.38
N TRP A 54 2.77 -2.19 -20.01
CA TRP A 54 2.40 -1.20 -18.98
C TRP A 54 2.08 -1.81 -17.61
N ARG A 55 1.88 -3.13 -17.54
CA ARG A 55 1.74 -3.89 -16.28
C ARG A 55 2.93 -3.74 -15.31
N PRO A 56 4.19 -3.65 -15.78
CA PRO A 56 5.31 -3.36 -14.91
C PRO A 56 5.24 -1.95 -14.27
N ALA A 57 4.67 -0.97 -14.97
CA ALA A 57 4.60 0.41 -14.48
C ALA A 57 3.70 0.54 -13.24
N SER A 58 2.53 -0.11 -13.24
CA SER A 58 1.68 -0.19 -12.04
C SER A 58 2.37 -0.92 -10.89
N SER A 59 3.13 -1.97 -11.19
CA SER A 59 3.90 -2.73 -10.19
C SER A 59 4.95 -1.87 -9.48
N VAL A 60 5.67 -1.02 -10.23
CA VAL A 60 6.66 -0.08 -9.65
C VAL A 60 5.99 0.91 -8.69
N ILE A 61 4.87 1.49 -9.10
CA ILE A 61 4.10 2.43 -8.26
C ILE A 61 3.66 1.75 -6.96
N VAL A 62 3.14 0.52 -7.05
CA VAL A 62 2.64 -0.22 -5.89
C VAL A 62 3.77 -0.60 -4.94
N VAL A 63 4.91 -1.08 -5.47
CA VAL A 63 6.12 -1.33 -4.64
C VAL A 63 6.48 -0.06 -3.86
N GLN A 64 6.56 1.09 -4.53
CA GLN A 64 6.90 2.37 -3.88
C GLN A 64 5.92 2.73 -2.77
N PHE A 65 4.61 2.73 -3.06
CA PHE A 65 3.59 3.08 -2.06
C PHE A 65 3.60 2.15 -0.85
N VAL A 66 3.69 0.84 -1.09
CA VAL A 66 3.68 -0.18 -0.03
C VAL A 66 4.94 -0.09 0.82
N THR A 67 6.13 0.03 0.20
CA THR A 67 7.40 0.21 0.92
C THR A 67 7.40 1.50 1.73
N TYR A 68 7.01 2.64 1.14
CA TYR A 68 6.96 3.92 1.86
C TYR A 68 5.93 3.94 2.98
N SER A 69 4.84 3.18 2.85
CA SER A 69 3.86 2.96 3.92
C SER A 69 4.46 2.14 5.07
N GLY A 70 5.26 1.11 4.76
CA GLY A 70 6.04 0.36 5.75
C GLY A 70 7.03 1.24 6.52
N ILE A 71 7.82 2.04 5.80
CA ILE A 71 8.77 3.01 6.40
C ILE A 71 8.00 4.01 7.29
N ALA A 72 6.86 4.53 6.80
CA ALA A 72 6.00 5.42 7.58
C ALA A 72 5.59 4.79 8.92
N LEU A 73 5.16 3.53 8.84
CA LEU A 73 4.63 2.79 9.98
C LEU A 73 5.70 2.60 11.04
N ALA A 74 6.93 2.23 10.64
CA ALA A 74 8.08 2.10 11.52
C ALA A 74 8.44 3.43 12.20
N LEU A 75 8.59 4.51 11.44
CA LEU A 75 8.92 5.83 11.98
C LEU A 75 7.87 6.35 12.97
N VAL A 76 6.58 6.20 12.63
CA VAL A 76 5.47 6.58 13.52
C VAL A 76 5.48 5.73 14.79
N HIS A 77 5.78 4.45 14.67
CA HIS A 77 5.86 3.55 15.83
C HIS A 77 7.00 3.92 16.77
N GLN A 78 8.22 4.09 16.24
CA GLN A 78 9.40 4.48 17.01
C GLN A 78 9.19 5.81 17.75
N ARG A 79 8.60 6.81 17.10
CA ARG A 79 8.27 8.11 17.73
C ARG A 79 7.20 7.96 18.82
N GLY A 80 6.19 7.13 18.56
CA GLY A 80 5.07 6.90 19.47
C GLY A 80 5.45 6.12 20.73
N ARG A 81 6.40 5.16 20.63
CA ARG A 81 6.86 4.33 21.76
C ARG A 81 7.42 5.12 22.95
N ARG A 82 7.91 6.35 22.73
CA ARG A 82 8.41 7.23 23.80
C ARG A 82 7.29 7.95 24.58
N ARG A 83 6.08 8.00 24.01
CA ARG A 83 4.98 8.85 24.51
C ARG A 83 3.70 8.07 24.85
N HIS A 84 3.60 6.83 24.40
CA HIS A 84 2.40 6.01 24.52
C HIS A 84 2.77 4.59 24.93
N SER A 85 1.87 3.94 25.67
CA SER A 85 1.97 2.53 26.02
C SER A 85 1.89 1.63 24.78
N ALA A 86 2.36 0.39 24.91
CA ALA A 86 2.27 -0.59 23.83
C ALA A 86 0.82 -0.86 23.40
N ALA A 87 -0.14 -0.85 24.33
CA ALA A 87 -1.56 -1.05 24.04
C ALA A 87 -2.15 0.10 23.21
N GLU A 88 -1.84 1.35 23.57
CA GLU A 88 -2.26 2.52 22.80
C GLU A 88 -1.66 2.52 21.39
N MET A 89 -0.38 2.13 21.26
CA MET A 89 0.28 2.03 19.97
C MET A 89 -0.37 0.97 19.07
N ARG A 90 -0.69 -0.21 19.61
CA ARG A 90 -1.44 -1.25 18.88
C ARG A 90 -2.82 -0.77 18.45
N SER A 91 -3.57 -0.14 19.34
CA SER A 91 -4.89 0.42 19.04
C SER A 91 -4.84 1.48 17.92
N ARG A 92 -3.82 2.35 17.94
CA ARG A 92 -3.60 3.35 16.88
C ARG A 92 -3.34 2.74 15.52
N HIS A 93 -2.47 1.72 15.45
CA HIS A 93 -2.16 1.03 14.19
C HIS A 93 -3.36 0.24 13.68
N LEU A 94 -4.09 -0.44 14.56
CA LEU A 94 -5.33 -1.11 14.24
C LEU A 94 -6.38 -0.14 13.69
N SER A 95 -6.61 0.99 14.37
CA SER A 95 -7.55 2.02 13.92
C SER A 95 -7.18 2.58 12.55
N ARG A 96 -5.90 2.82 12.27
CA ARG A 96 -5.43 3.27 10.95
C ARG A 96 -5.73 2.25 9.87
N GLY A 97 -5.40 0.98 10.11
CA GLY A 97 -5.66 -0.09 9.15
C GLY A 97 -7.16 -0.28 8.88
N LEU A 98 -7.98 -0.29 9.93
CA LEU A 98 -9.43 -0.40 9.81
C LEU A 98 -10.06 0.79 9.07
N LYS A 99 -9.54 2.01 9.25
CA LYS A 99 -9.99 3.19 8.49
C LYS A 99 -9.72 3.02 6.99
N LEU A 100 -8.55 2.53 6.62
CA LEU A 100 -8.20 2.29 5.22
C LEU A 100 -9.07 1.18 4.60
N ILE A 101 -9.28 0.09 5.32
CA ILE A 101 -10.22 -0.97 4.91
C ILE A 101 -11.62 -0.39 4.73
N GLY A 102 -12.10 0.42 5.68
CA GLY A 102 -13.40 1.08 5.60
C GLY A 102 -13.55 1.96 4.36
N TRP A 103 -12.55 2.78 4.03
CA TRP A 103 -12.55 3.55 2.79
C TRP A 103 -12.52 2.67 1.55
N GLY A 104 -11.76 1.58 1.57
CA GLY A 104 -11.77 0.57 0.51
C GLY A 104 -13.18 0.00 0.28
N LEU A 105 -13.90 -0.34 1.35
CA LEU A 105 -15.28 -0.84 1.26
C LEU A 105 -16.24 0.21 0.67
N VAL A 106 -16.06 1.49 1.01
CA VAL A 106 -16.84 2.58 0.39
C VAL A 106 -16.60 2.62 -1.12
N ILE A 107 -15.34 2.45 -1.58
CA ILE A 107 -15.02 2.37 -3.01
C ILE A 107 -15.64 1.12 -3.65
N THR A 108 -15.61 -0.03 -2.97
CA THR A 108 -16.28 -1.25 -3.43
C THR A 108 -17.78 -1.00 -3.67
N VAL A 109 -18.46 -0.39 -2.70
CA VAL A 109 -19.90 -0.07 -2.82
C VAL A 109 -20.14 0.94 -3.94
N ALA A 110 -19.36 2.01 -4.02
CA ALA A 110 -19.51 3.04 -5.05
C ALA A 110 -19.31 2.47 -6.47
N THR A 111 -18.26 1.66 -6.67
CA THR A 111 -17.98 1.03 -7.97
C THR A 111 -19.03 -0.01 -8.35
N TRP A 112 -19.53 -0.78 -7.38
CA TRP A 112 -20.63 -1.72 -7.61
C TRP A 112 -21.93 -1.02 -8.04
N LEU A 113 -22.27 0.11 -7.42
CA LEU A 113 -23.47 0.88 -7.75
C LEU A 113 -23.38 1.55 -9.14
N TYR A 114 -22.20 2.09 -9.50
CA TYR A 114 -22.03 2.88 -10.72
C TYR A 114 -21.69 2.04 -11.96
N PHE A 115 -20.68 1.18 -11.86
CA PHE A 115 -20.15 0.44 -13.02
C PHE A 115 -20.80 -0.92 -13.20
N ARG A 116 -21.32 -1.55 -12.12
CA ARG A 116 -21.80 -2.95 -12.04
C ARG A 116 -20.72 -4.00 -12.34
N GLN A 117 -19.91 -3.79 -13.37
CA GLN A 117 -18.62 -4.40 -13.64
C GLN A 117 -17.75 -3.38 -14.39
N PRO A 118 -16.46 -3.22 -14.06
CA PRO A 118 -15.68 -3.92 -13.02
C PRO A 118 -15.92 -3.38 -11.59
N VAL A 119 -15.77 -4.24 -10.58
CA VAL A 119 -15.94 -3.88 -9.14
C VAL A 119 -14.63 -4.07 -8.40
N VAL A 120 -14.29 -3.13 -7.51
CA VAL A 120 -13.07 -3.21 -6.68
C VAL A 120 -13.37 -4.04 -5.43
N VAL A 121 -13.06 -5.33 -5.42
CA VAL A 121 -13.33 -6.22 -4.27
C VAL A 121 -12.20 -6.15 -3.23
N PHE A 122 -10.94 -6.23 -3.68
CA PHE A 122 -9.76 -6.16 -2.84
C PHE A 122 -8.68 -5.30 -3.49
N GLY A 123 -8.87 -3.98 -3.39
CA GLY A 123 -7.96 -2.98 -3.97
C GLY A 123 -6.84 -2.54 -3.05
N ILE A 124 -6.11 -1.52 -3.50
CA ILE A 124 -4.90 -1.04 -2.81
C ILE A 124 -5.17 -0.55 -1.38
N LEU A 125 -6.37 0.00 -1.09
CA LEU A 125 -6.72 0.47 0.26
C LEU A 125 -6.95 -0.69 1.24
N GLN A 126 -7.66 -1.72 0.82
CA GLN A 126 -7.84 -2.95 1.60
C GLN A 126 -6.49 -3.62 1.86
N LEU A 127 -5.63 -3.67 0.83
CA LEU A 127 -4.27 -4.17 0.98
C LEU A 127 -3.46 -3.36 1.99
N ILE A 128 -3.30 -2.05 1.82
CA ILE A 128 -2.49 -1.23 2.73
C ILE A 128 -3.08 -1.26 4.15
N GLY A 129 -4.41 -1.27 4.27
CA GLY A 129 -5.11 -1.35 5.56
C GLY A 129 -4.86 -2.67 6.30
N THR A 130 -5.08 -3.80 5.63
CA THR A 130 -4.80 -5.14 6.19
C THR A 130 -3.32 -5.31 6.47
N ALA A 131 -2.47 -4.88 5.56
CA ALA A 131 -1.02 -4.99 5.70
C ALA A 131 -0.50 -4.11 6.84
N THR A 132 -1.07 -2.93 7.08
CA THR A 132 -0.72 -2.09 8.24
C THR A 132 -0.99 -2.81 9.55
N ILE A 133 -2.12 -3.52 9.65
CA ILE A 133 -2.48 -4.26 10.87
C ILE A 133 -1.49 -5.40 11.09
N VAL A 134 -1.23 -6.20 10.05
CA VAL A 134 -0.34 -7.36 10.15
C VAL A 134 1.13 -6.95 10.34
N ALA A 135 1.63 -6.00 9.55
CA ALA A 135 2.99 -5.48 9.67
C ALA A 135 3.25 -4.83 11.03
N SER A 136 2.20 -4.30 11.69
CA SER A 136 2.35 -3.73 13.03
C SER A 136 2.81 -4.73 14.09
N LEU A 137 2.55 -6.03 13.88
CA LEU A 137 2.98 -7.12 14.76
C LEU A 137 4.49 -7.36 14.70
N PHE A 138 5.14 -6.93 13.62
CA PHE A 138 6.58 -7.12 13.38
C PHE A 138 7.41 -5.89 13.73
N LEU A 139 6.80 -4.78 14.17
CA LEU A 139 7.51 -3.52 14.40
C LEU A 139 8.57 -3.62 15.49
N ASP A 140 8.32 -4.40 16.54
CA ASP A 140 9.28 -4.59 17.64
C ASP A 140 10.42 -5.56 17.27
N TRP A 141 10.36 -6.23 16.11
CA TRP A 141 11.38 -7.17 15.66
C TRP A 141 12.58 -6.43 15.03
N GLY A 142 12.42 -5.17 14.65
CA GLY A 142 13.44 -4.37 13.97
C GLY A 142 14.01 -5.12 12.77
N LYS A 143 15.34 -5.23 12.68
CA LYS A 143 16.02 -5.93 11.58
C LYS A 143 15.66 -7.42 11.46
N ARG A 144 15.15 -8.07 12.52
CA ARG A 144 14.73 -9.48 12.47
C ARG A 144 13.49 -9.69 11.59
N ALA A 145 12.70 -8.63 11.35
CA ALA A 145 11.57 -8.67 10.43
C ALA A 145 11.99 -8.87 8.96
N LEU A 146 13.29 -8.72 8.62
CA LEU A 146 13.82 -8.96 7.29
C LEU A 146 13.52 -10.39 6.80
N VAL A 147 13.70 -11.38 7.68
CA VAL A 147 13.50 -12.80 7.35
C VAL A 147 12.04 -13.10 7.00
N PRO A 148 11.04 -12.85 7.88
CA PRO A 148 9.64 -13.08 7.51
C PRO A 148 9.19 -12.20 6.34
N GLY A 149 9.68 -10.96 6.22
CA GLY A 149 9.38 -10.10 5.06
C GLY A 149 9.82 -10.73 3.74
N LEU A 150 11.07 -11.20 3.65
CA LEU A 150 11.60 -11.84 2.46
C LEU A 150 10.90 -13.18 2.17
N LEU A 151 10.64 -13.99 3.20
CA LEU A 151 9.91 -15.25 3.06
C LEU A 151 8.51 -15.04 2.50
N LEU A 152 7.78 -14.02 2.95
CA LEU A 152 6.44 -13.70 2.44
C LEU A 152 6.47 -13.19 1.00
N VAL A 153 7.51 -12.43 0.60
CA VAL A 153 7.70 -12.04 -0.80
C VAL A 153 7.95 -13.26 -1.67
N VAL A 154 8.90 -14.12 -1.30
CA VAL A 154 9.24 -15.33 -2.06
C VAL A 154 8.05 -16.28 -2.14
N ALA A 155 7.35 -16.50 -1.02
CA ALA A 155 6.14 -17.31 -0.99
C ALA A 155 5.06 -16.72 -1.89
N GLY A 156 4.82 -15.41 -1.83
CA GLY A 156 3.83 -14.74 -2.69
C GLY A 156 4.14 -14.91 -4.18
N VAL A 157 5.39 -14.68 -4.58
CA VAL A 157 5.82 -14.88 -5.97
C VAL A 157 5.64 -16.34 -6.39
N TYR A 158 6.03 -17.29 -5.54
CA TYR A 158 5.82 -18.73 -5.82
C TYR A 158 4.34 -19.10 -5.95
N LEU A 159 3.46 -18.55 -5.11
CA LEU A 159 2.02 -18.83 -5.16
C LEU A 159 1.37 -18.36 -6.48
N THR A 160 1.95 -17.37 -7.16
CA THR A 160 1.47 -16.95 -8.49
C THR A 160 1.72 -17.98 -9.58
N THR A 161 2.63 -18.94 -9.38
CA THR A 161 2.90 -20.01 -10.35
C THR A 161 2.00 -21.24 -10.17
N ILE A 162 1.13 -21.24 -9.15
CA ILE A 162 0.24 -22.36 -8.86
C ILE A 162 -1.10 -22.15 -9.59
N THR A 163 -1.52 -23.17 -10.34
CA THR A 163 -2.80 -23.26 -11.07
C THR A 163 -4.03 -23.12 -10.17
N PRO A 164 -5.23 -22.82 -10.74
CA PRO A 164 -6.32 -22.16 -10.04
C PRO A 164 -6.65 -22.75 -8.67
N ALA A 165 -6.31 -21.99 -7.64
CA ALA A 165 -6.93 -22.15 -6.35
C ALA A 165 -8.38 -21.67 -6.42
N ASN A 166 -9.19 -22.15 -5.49
CA ASN A 166 -10.52 -21.61 -5.19
C ASN A 166 -10.47 -20.06 -5.31
N PRO A 167 -11.33 -19.41 -6.12
CA PRO A 167 -11.34 -17.95 -6.28
C PRO A 167 -11.39 -17.19 -4.95
N ALA A 168 -11.90 -17.81 -3.88
CA ALA A 168 -11.88 -17.29 -2.52
C ALA A 168 -10.47 -17.11 -1.93
N LEU A 169 -9.42 -17.68 -2.53
CA LEU A 169 -8.01 -17.53 -2.13
C LEU A 169 -7.24 -16.53 -3.00
N ALA A 170 -7.85 -15.99 -4.04
CA ALA A 170 -7.20 -15.02 -4.92
C ALA A 170 -6.73 -13.79 -4.14
N TRP A 171 -7.51 -13.32 -3.15
CA TRP A 171 -7.12 -12.19 -2.31
C TRP A 171 -5.85 -12.45 -1.48
N LEU A 172 -5.47 -13.71 -1.23
CA LEU A 172 -4.21 -14.05 -0.59
C LEU A 172 -3.02 -14.06 -1.55
N GLY A 173 -3.26 -14.04 -2.87
CA GLY A 173 -2.24 -14.22 -3.91
C GLY A 173 -2.12 -15.64 -4.43
N VAL A 174 -3.13 -16.49 -4.19
CA VAL A 174 -3.18 -17.86 -4.72
C VAL A 174 -4.16 -17.93 -5.89
N GLY A 175 -3.68 -18.36 -7.05
CA GLY A 175 -4.50 -18.47 -8.25
C GLY A 175 -4.74 -17.14 -8.97
N GLU A 176 -5.69 -17.14 -9.89
CA GLU A 176 -5.99 -15.98 -10.73
C GLU A 176 -6.89 -14.96 -10.04
N PRO A 177 -6.70 -13.64 -10.31
CA PRO A 177 -7.61 -12.62 -9.83
C PRO A 177 -9.02 -12.85 -10.40
N PRO A 178 -10.07 -12.56 -9.62
CA PRO A 178 -11.44 -12.52 -10.15
C PRO A 178 -11.52 -11.69 -11.43
N PRO A 179 -12.28 -12.13 -12.44
CA PRO A 179 -12.40 -11.43 -13.71
C PRO A 179 -13.02 -10.03 -13.49
N TYR A 180 -12.65 -9.07 -14.34
CA TYR A 180 -13.15 -7.70 -14.32
C TYR A 180 -12.86 -6.92 -13.01
N GLN A 181 -11.58 -6.85 -12.63
CA GLN A 181 -11.13 -5.97 -11.53
C GLN A 181 -10.15 -4.91 -12.05
N VAL A 182 -10.43 -3.64 -11.72
CA VAL A 182 -9.57 -2.49 -12.09
C VAL A 182 -8.42 -2.31 -11.11
N ASP A 183 -8.68 -2.58 -9.83
CA ASP A 183 -7.75 -2.37 -8.73
C ASP A 183 -7.75 -3.64 -7.87
N PHE A 184 -6.90 -4.61 -8.22
CA PHE A 184 -6.73 -5.84 -7.46
C PHE A 184 -5.28 -6.08 -7.12
N PHE A 185 -4.99 -6.09 -5.81
CA PHE A 185 -3.66 -6.35 -5.29
C PHE A 185 -3.72 -7.42 -4.20
N PRO A 186 -3.25 -8.65 -4.46
CA PRO A 186 -3.35 -9.74 -3.50
C PRO A 186 -2.51 -9.50 -2.26
N PHE A 187 -2.90 -10.04 -1.11
CA PHE A 187 -2.19 -9.85 0.15
C PHE A 187 -0.71 -10.24 0.06
N LEU A 188 -0.39 -11.40 -0.53
CA LEU A 188 0.97 -11.79 -0.91
C LEU A 188 1.22 -11.43 -2.38
N PRO A 189 2.41 -10.91 -2.76
CA PRO A 189 3.62 -10.72 -1.93
C PRO A 189 3.66 -9.39 -1.14
N TRP A 190 2.66 -8.53 -1.29
CA TRP A 190 2.75 -7.12 -0.89
C TRP A 190 2.89 -6.88 0.62
N ILE A 191 2.32 -7.73 1.49
CA ILE A 191 2.61 -7.67 2.94
C ILE A 191 4.10 -7.83 3.22
N GLY A 192 4.79 -8.72 2.50
CA GLY A 192 6.22 -8.92 2.62
C GLY A 192 6.98 -7.64 2.26
N VAL A 193 6.59 -6.99 1.16
CA VAL A 193 7.15 -5.67 0.75
C VAL A 193 6.93 -4.61 1.83
N MET A 194 5.77 -4.58 2.47
CA MET A 194 5.49 -3.63 3.56
C MET A 194 6.37 -3.90 4.79
N ILE A 195 6.53 -5.17 5.18
CA ILE A 195 7.39 -5.58 6.29
C ILE A 195 8.86 -5.25 5.98
N LEU A 196 9.32 -5.45 4.75
CA LEU A 196 10.66 -5.00 4.34
C LEU A 196 10.79 -3.47 4.44
N GLY A 197 9.73 -2.73 4.13
CA GLY A 197 9.66 -1.29 4.38
C GLY A 197 9.79 -0.92 5.86
N THR A 198 9.22 -1.70 6.79
CA THR A 198 9.38 -1.41 8.23
C THR A 198 10.80 -1.63 8.72
N VAL A 199 11.58 -2.52 8.08
CA VAL A 199 13.01 -2.74 8.38
C VAL A 199 13.87 -1.56 7.93
N ALA A 200 13.47 -0.86 6.86
CA ALA A 200 14.20 0.26 6.29
C ALA A 200 13.95 1.61 7.02
N GLY A 201 12.92 1.70 7.88
CA GLY A 201 12.56 2.91 8.64
C GLY A 201 13.01 2.88 10.10
#